data_AF-A0A066YJA9-F1
#
_entry.id   AF-A0A066YJA9-F1
#
_cell.length_a   1.000
_cell.length_b   1.000
_cell.length_c   1.000
_cell.angle_alpha   90.00
_cell.angle_beta   90.00
_cell.angle_gamma   90.00
#
_symmetry.space_group_name_H-M   'P 1'
#
loop_
_entity.id
_entity.type
_entity.pdbx_description
1 polymer ?
#
loop_
_entity_poly.entity_id
_entity_poly.type
_entity_poly.pdbx_seq_one_letter_code
_entity_poly.pdbx_strand_id
1 'polypeptide(L)'
;MPVATSRSTDVTLPEGPFPHVAVTAELRFETALPYGVCLAFPSRGPDGGTIEWYFGRELLDEGRRAPVGDGDVLVGPARTAGCWSP
;
A
#
# COMPACT_ATOMS: atom_id res chain seq x y z
N MET A 1 3.02 -14.19 22.17
CA MET A 1 3.84 -13.08 21.68
C MET A 1 3.46 -12.81 20.24
N PRO A 2 3.03 -11.59 19.88
CA PRO A 2 2.77 -11.28 18.49
C PRO A 2 4.08 -11.32 17.70
N VAL A 3 4.05 -12.01 16.56
CA VAL A 3 5.11 -11.99 15.54
C VAL A 3 4.75 -10.92 14.52
N ALA A 4 5.75 -10.14 14.13
CA ALA A 4 5.66 -9.14 13.08
C ALA A 4 6.72 -9.42 12.01
N THR A 5 6.39 -9.13 10.75
CA THR A 5 7.36 -9.10 9.67
C THR A 5 7.20 -7.80 8.89
N SER A 6 8.31 -7.23 8.44
CA SER A 6 8.32 -6.02 7.64
C SER A 6 9.21 -6.19 6.41
N ARG A 7 8.85 -5.50 5.33
CA ARG A 7 9.62 -5.46 4.09
C ARG A 7 9.55 -4.08 3.48
N SER A 8 10.71 -3.52 3.17
CA SER A 8 10.81 -2.30 2.38
C SER A 8 10.32 -2.53 0.94
N THR A 9 9.57 -1.58 0.40
CA THR A 9 9.08 -1.62 -0.97
C THR A 9 9.05 -0.22 -1.55
N ASP A 10 9.40 -0.11 -2.83
CA ASP A 10 9.34 1.15 -3.55
C ASP A 10 7.94 1.34 -4.16
N VAL A 11 7.38 2.52 -3.95
CA VAL A 11 6.05 2.90 -4.43
C VAL A 11 6.15 4.21 -5.20
N THR A 12 5.60 4.24 -6.41
CA THR A 12 5.41 5.48 -7.18
C THR A 12 3.99 6.00 -7.00
N LEU A 13 3.82 7.32 -7.06
CA LEU A 13 2.52 7.99 -6.95
C LEU A 13 2.19 8.70 -8.27
N PRO A 14 1.57 8.03 -9.26
CA PRO A 14 1.42 8.55 -10.63
C PRO A 14 0.61 9.85 -10.73
N GLU A 15 -0.30 10.09 -9.78
CA GLU A 15 -1.15 11.29 -9.71
C GLU A 15 -0.56 12.36 -8.77
N GLY A 16 0.61 12.10 -8.17
CA GLY A 16 1.30 13.01 -7.28
C GLY A 16 2.16 14.05 -8.01
N PRO A 17 2.75 15.00 -7.28
CA PRO A 17 3.63 16.03 -7.84
C PRO A 17 4.93 15.48 -8.44
N PHE A 18 5.31 14.25 -8.08
CA PHE A 18 6.53 13.57 -8.54
C PHE A 18 6.21 12.14 -9.02
N PRO A 19 5.59 11.98 -10.19
CA PRO A 19 4.96 10.71 -10.61
C PRO A 19 5.92 9.55 -10.84
N HIS A 20 7.19 9.85 -11.13
CA HIS A 20 8.24 8.85 -11.40
C HIS A 20 9.23 8.69 -10.25
N VAL A 21 9.06 9.44 -9.16
CA VAL A 21 9.95 9.34 -8.00
C VAL A 21 9.41 8.25 -7.09
N ALA A 22 10.22 7.22 -6.85
CA ALA A 22 9.91 6.18 -5.90
C ALA A 22 10.01 6.72 -4.46
N VAL A 23 9.02 6.36 -3.65
CA VAL A 23 9.01 6.52 -2.20
C VAL A 23 9.19 5.14 -1.58
N THR A 24 10.24 4.96 -0.79
CA THR A 24 10.45 3.72 -0.03
C THR A 24 9.48 3.68 1.14
N ALA A 25 8.56 2.74 1.11
CA ALA A 25 7.56 2.47 2.14
C ALA A 25 7.87 1.14 2.85
N GLU A 26 7.37 0.97 4.06
CA GLU A 26 7.46 -0.27 4.82
C GLU A 26 6.13 -1.02 4.78
N LEU A 27 6.13 -2.22 4.20
CA LEU A 27 5.00 -3.15 4.25
C LEU A 27 5.14 -4.02 5.50
N ARG A 28 4.17 -3.97 6.40
CA ARG A 28 4.19 -4.63 7.71
C ARG A 28 2.99 -5.55 7.88
N PHE A 29 3.25 -6.74 8.42
CA PHE A 29 2.22 -7.68 8.85
C PHE A 29 2.45 -8.06 10.31
N GLU A 30 1.40 -7.99 11.12
CA GLU A 30 1.43 -8.32 12.53
C GLU A 30 0.36 -9.36 12.86
N THR A 31 0.75 -10.46 13.52
CA THR A 31 -0.18 -11.53 13.91
C THR A 31 -1.25 -11.09 14.91
N ALA A 32 -1.08 -9.93 15.56
CA ALA A 32 -2.11 -9.31 16.40
C ALA A 32 -3.28 -8.71 15.58
N LEU A 33 -3.03 -8.35 14.32
CA LEU A 33 -4.03 -7.86 13.35
C LEU A 33 -4.02 -8.79 12.13
N PRO A 34 -4.48 -10.04 12.28
CA PRO A 34 -4.26 -11.10 11.28
C PRO A 34 -4.92 -10.84 9.91
N TYR A 35 -5.89 -9.92 9.86
CA TYR A 35 -6.58 -9.53 8.64
C TYR A 35 -6.08 -8.20 8.06
N GLY A 36 -5.18 -7.51 8.78
CA GLY A 36 -4.63 -6.22 8.39
C GLY A 36 -3.20 -6.34 7.85
N VAL A 37 -2.91 -5.54 6.83
CA VAL A 37 -1.55 -5.29 6.35
C VAL A 37 -1.35 -3.78 6.34
N CYS A 38 -0.26 -3.30 6.93
CA CYS A 38 0.05 -1.88 7.00
C CYS A 38 1.10 -1.51 5.94
N LEU A 39 0.88 -0.43 5.20
CA LEU A 39 1.87 0.23 4.36
C LEU A 39 2.19 1.60 4.97
N ALA A 40 3.41 1.75 5.48
CA ALA A 40 3.85 2.97 6.15
C ALA A 40 4.79 3.78 5.25
N PHE A 41 4.38 5.01 4.92
CA PHE A 41 5.20 5.96 4.19
C PHE A 41 5.92 6.90 5.15
N PRO A 42 7.23 7.18 4.95
CA PRO A 42 7.92 8.19 5.74
C PRO A 42 7.34 9.58 5.44
N SER A 43 6.86 10.28 6.47
CA SER A 43 6.49 11.69 6.34
C SER A 43 7.74 12.55 6.33
N ARG A 44 7.81 13.50 5.40
CA ARG A 44 8.85 14.56 5.37
C ARG A 44 8.44 15.82 6.13
N GLY A 45 7.33 15.78 6.88
CA GLY A 45 6.89 16.87 7.74
C GLY A 45 7.80 17.09 8.95
N PRO A 46 7.69 18.26 9.62
CA PRO A 46 8.55 18.63 10.75
C PRO A 46 8.53 17.63 11.92
N ASP A 47 7.44 16.87 12.07
CA ASP A 47 7.26 15.92 13.17
C ASP A 47 7.85 14.53 12.86
N GLY A 48 8.40 14.30 11.66
CA GLY A 48 9.07 13.04 11.31
C GLY A 48 8.20 11.77 11.40
N GLY A 49 6.88 11.94 11.29
CA GLY A 49 5.91 10.84 11.44
C GLY A 49 5.89 9.84 10.28
N THR A 50 5.03 8.84 10.39
CA THR A 50 4.73 7.90 9.31
C THR A 50 3.25 8.02 8.94
N ILE A 51 2.95 8.01 7.65
CA ILE A 51 1.58 7.91 7.15
C ILE A 51 1.31 6.42 6.97
N GLU A 52 0.42 5.88 7.79
CA GLU A 52 0.08 4.46 7.77
C GLU A 52 -1.24 4.23 7.06
N TRP A 53 -1.23 3.32 6.09
CA TRP A 53 -2.42 2.81 5.43
C TRP A 53 -2.63 1.36 5.78
N TYR A 54 -3.84 1.00 6.22
CA TYR A 54 -4.21 -0.37 6.53
C TYR A 54 -5.09 -0.94 5.42
N PHE A 55 -4.73 -2.14 4.97
CA PHE A 55 -5.41 -2.89 3.94
C PHE A 55 -5.93 -4.20 4.50
N GLY A 56 -7.04 -4.69 3.95
CA GLY A 56 -7.43 -6.08 4.12
C GLY A 56 -6.40 -7.00 3.48
N ARG A 57 -5.95 -8.03 4.21
CA ARG A 57 -5.02 -9.03 3.67
C ARG A 57 -5.59 -9.75 2.44
N GLU A 58 -6.89 -10.06 2.45
CA GLU A 58 -7.57 -10.68 1.30
C GLU A 58 -7.71 -9.71 0.13
N LEU A 59 -7.99 -8.42 0.39
CA LEU A 59 -8.03 -7.39 -0.64
C LEU A 59 -6.71 -7.32 -1.43
N LEU A 60 -5.57 -7.39 -0.74
CA LEU A 60 -4.25 -7.40 -1.41
C LEU A 60 -3.99 -8.71 -2.18
N ASP A 61 -4.42 -9.85 -1.65
CA ASP A 61 -4.21 -11.15 -2.32
C ASP A 61 -5.06 -11.28 -3.59
N GLU A 62 -6.32 -10.86 -3.55
CA GLU A 62 -7.23 -10.80 -4.69
C GLU A 62 -6.83 -9.71 -5.69
N GLY A 63 -6.50 -8.52 -5.18
CA GLY A 63 -6.07 -7.35 -5.95
C GLY A 63 -4.80 -7.57 -6.77
N ARG A 64 -3.98 -8.55 -6.40
CA ARG A 64 -2.82 -8.92 -7.21
C ARG A 64 -3.17 -9.72 -8.47
N ARG A 65 -4.42 -10.21 -8.57
CA ARG A 65 -4.93 -11.06 -9.67
C ARG A 65 -5.92 -10.31 -10.55
N ALA A 66 -6.79 -9.49 -9.97
CA ALA A 66 -7.79 -8.70 -10.68
C ALA A 66 -8.13 -7.42 -9.90
N PRO A 67 -8.70 -6.37 -10.53
CA PRO A 67 -9.21 -5.21 -9.82
C PRO A 67 -10.31 -5.57 -8.82
N VAL A 68 -10.16 -5.19 -7.55
CA VAL A 68 -11.12 -5.41 -6.45
C VAL A 68 -11.09 -4.26 -5.44
N GLY A 69 -12.22 -4.03 -4.77
CA GLY A 69 -12.38 -3.01 -3.72
C GLY A 69 -13.60 -2.13 -3.95
N ASP A 70 -14.45 -2.01 -2.94
CA ASP A 70 -15.73 -1.27 -3.02
C ASP A 70 -15.77 -0.04 -2.08
N GLY A 71 -14.65 0.28 -1.42
CA GLY A 71 -14.53 1.41 -0.50
C GLY A 71 -13.50 2.44 -0.97
N ASP A 72 -12.81 3.06 -0.02
CA ASP A 72 -11.78 4.07 -0.31
C ASP A 72 -10.53 3.50 -1.01
N VAL A 73 -10.44 2.17 -1.10
CA VAL A 73 -9.27 1.46 -1.64
C VAL A 73 -9.72 0.50 -2.73
N LEU A 74 -9.20 0.71 -3.94
CA LEU A 74 -9.25 -0.22 -5.06
C LEU A 74 -7.84 -0.75 -5.33
N VAL A 75 -7.67 -2.08 -5.43
CA VAL A 75 -6.40 -2.75 -5.70
C VAL A 75 -6.53 -3.58 -6.95
N GLY A 76 -5.55 -3.48 -7.85
CA GLY A 76 -5.51 -4.26 -9.08
C GLY A 76 -4.09 -4.47 -9.58
N PRO A 77 -3.86 -5.48 -10.43
CA PRO A 77 -2.57 -5.60 -11.11
C PRO A 77 -2.37 -4.38 -12.01
N ALA A 78 -1.12 -3.94 -12.14
CA ALA A 78 -0.77 -2.87 -13.07
C ALA A 78 -1.21 -3.28 -14.48
N ARG A 79 -2.23 -2.61 -15.00
CA ARG A 79 -2.57 -2.71 -16.43
C ARG A 79 -1.48 -1.95 -17.17
N THR A 80 -0.87 -2.54 -18.19
CA THR A 80 -0.05 -1.81 -19.17
C THR A 80 -0.78 -0.52 -19.53
N ALA A 81 -0.08 0.61 -19.41
CA ALA A 81 -0.64 1.96 -19.37
C ALA A 81 -1.90 2.16 -20.25
N GLY A 82 -3.01 2.59 -19.64
CA GLY A 82 -4.16 3.14 -20.39
C GLY A 82 -5.55 2.56 -20.11
N CYS A 83 -5.80 1.87 -18.99
CA CYS A 83 -7.11 1.23 -18.77
C CYS A 83 -7.65 1.33 -17.35
N TRP A 84 -7.20 2.29 -16.55
CA TRP A 84 -7.91 2.58 -15.30
C TRP A 84 -9.15 3.42 -15.63
N SER A 85 -10.34 2.85 -15.46
CA SER A 85 -11.59 3.60 -15.36
C SER A 85 -12.10 3.43 -13.93
N PRO A 86 -12.36 4.53 -13.20
CA PRO A 86 -13.01 4.47 -11.89
C PRO A 86 -14.45 3.96 -12.00
#